data_AF-A0A151ZKK9-F1
#
_entry.id   AF-A0A151ZKK9-F1
#
_cell.length_a   1.000
_cell.length_b   1.000
_cell.length_c   1.000
_cell.angle_alpha   90.00
_cell.angle_beta   90.00
_cell.angle_gamma   90.00
#
_symmetry.space_group_name_H-M   'P 1'
#
loop_
_entity.id
_entity.type
_entity.pdbx_description
1 polymer ?
#
loop_
_entity_poly.entity_id
_entity_poly.type
_entity_poly.pdbx_seq_one_letter_code
_entity_poly.pdbx_strand_id
1 'polypeptide(L)'
;MSKSKITVVTVLSLFIGMISCQTSLSSCSFVADGYSYNFTSFGSYNPSGYFWSFGYEQGMINVCQTAYGCASWDGSTGMSACKYSESLAQVSSGQFSSLSPAGSGAYVTYFDNSYLQRVVKVKLSCAPNRSVPALTSAGVSPTNSNQYEFTLSGPSACGTAL
;
A
#
# COMPACT_ATOMS: atom_id res chain seq x y z
N MET A 1 25.82 14.74 -52.98
CA MET A 1 25.68 13.26 -52.96
C MET A 1 26.89 12.73 -52.18
N SER A 2 26.85 11.94 -51.10
CA SER A 2 25.88 10.98 -50.60
C SER A 2 26.08 10.76 -49.08
N LYS A 3 24.97 10.90 -48.33
CA LYS A 3 24.47 10.10 -47.20
C LYS A 3 25.43 9.54 -46.12
N SER A 4 25.22 10.07 -44.90
CA SER A 4 25.12 9.38 -43.60
C SER A 4 25.53 7.91 -43.50
N LYS A 5 26.46 7.63 -42.58
CA LYS A 5 26.54 6.33 -41.91
C LYS A 5 26.08 6.48 -40.46
N ILE A 6 25.13 5.62 -40.14
CA ILE A 6 24.28 5.58 -38.96
C ILE A 6 25.05 5.01 -37.76
N THR A 7 24.86 5.69 -36.64
CA THR A 7 24.97 5.27 -35.24
C THR A 7 24.49 3.84 -34.97
N VAL A 8 25.35 2.94 -34.47
CA VAL A 8 24.95 1.83 -33.58
C VAL A 8 26.16 1.42 -32.74
N VAL A 9 26.44 2.13 -31.64
CA VAL A 9 27.28 1.58 -30.57
C VAL A 9 26.60 1.91 -29.25
N THR A 10 25.87 0.91 -28.77
CA THR A 10 25.54 0.63 -27.36
C THR A 10 24.76 1.71 -26.60
N VAL A 11 23.44 1.67 -26.82
CA VAL A 11 22.42 1.93 -25.79
C VAL A 11 22.45 0.79 -24.74
N LEU A 12 23.62 0.55 -24.14
CA LEU A 12 23.86 -0.55 -23.18
C LEU A 12 24.29 0.00 -21.81
N SER A 13 23.81 1.20 -21.46
CA SER A 13 24.14 1.88 -20.21
C SER A 13 22.93 2.55 -19.54
N LEU A 14 21.70 2.15 -19.88
CA LEU A 14 20.47 2.80 -19.38
C LEU A 14 19.40 1.83 -18.82
N PHE A 15 19.78 0.61 -18.42
CA PHE A 15 18.85 -0.39 -17.85
C PHE A 15 19.20 -0.91 -16.45
N ILE A 16 20.02 -0.20 -15.68
CA ILE A 16 20.27 -0.55 -14.25
C ILE A 16 19.68 0.52 -13.29
N GLY A 17 19.06 1.59 -13.81
CA GLY A 17 18.52 2.69 -13.01
C GLY A 17 17.00 2.71 -12.79
N MET A 18 16.24 1.71 -13.25
CA MET A 18 14.76 1.74 -13.22
C MET A 18 14.11 0.78 -12.20
N ILE A 19 14.77 0.48 -11.08
CA ILE A 19 14.10 -0.17 -9.92
C ILE A 19 13.62 0.92 -8.96
N SER A 20 12.75 1.78 -9.47
CA SER A 20 11.83 2.57 -8.65
C SER A 20 10.66 2.95 -9.53
N CYS A 21 10.03 1.93 -10.12
CA CYS A 21 8.68 2.08 -10.65
C CYS A 21 7.75 2.19 -9.43
N GLN A 22 7.60 3.41 -8.91
CA GLN A 22 6.51 3.76 -8.01
C GLN A 22 5.22 3.52 -8.80
N THR A 23 4.70 2.31 -8.71
CA THR A 23 3.41 1.96 -9.26
C THR A 23 2.38 2.68 -8.41
N SER A 24 1.76 3.70 -9.00
CA SER A 24 0.48 4.16 -8.48
C SER A 24 -0.46 2.95 -8.38
N LEU A 25 -1.31 2.95 -7.35
CA LEU A 25 -2.20 1.86 -6.92
C LEU A 25 -3.26 1.38 -7.94
N SER A 26 -3.03 1.56 -9.24
CA SER A 26 -3.94 1.18 -10.31
C SER A 26 -4.26 -0.32 -10.38
N SER A 27 -3.48 -1.22 -9.76
CA SER A 27 -3.67 -2.67 -9.88
C SER A 27 -3.59 -3.49 -8.59
N CYS A 28 -3.49 -2.87 -7.40
CA CYS A 28 -3.29 -3.57 -6.10
C CYS A 28 -2.25 -4.72 -6.13
N SER A 29 -1.29 -4.60 -7.05
CA SER A 29 -0.29 -5.60 -7.35
C SER A 29 1.08 -4.95 -7.22
N PHE A 30 2.07 -5.74 -6.83
CA PHE A 30 3.41 -5.24 -6.58
C PHE A 30 4.42 -6.29 -7.05
N VAL A 31 5.55 -5.85 -7.58
CA VAL A 31 6.66 -6.72 -7.98
C VAL A 31 7.93 -6.10 -7.42
N ALA A 32 8.66 -6.87 -6.62
CA ALA A 32 9.94 -6.45 -6.06
C ALA A 32 10.76 -7.67 -5.64
N ASP A 33 12.08 -7.53 -5.69
CA ASP A 33 13.05 -8.49 -5.15
C ASP A 33 12.86 -9.94 -5.65
N GLY A 34 12.41 -10.11 -6.90
CA GLY A 34 12.17 -11.42 -7.52
C GLY A 34 10.82 -12.07 -7.19
N TYR A 35 9.89 -11.34 -6.57
CA TYR A 35 8.56 -11.83 -6.23
C TYR A 35 7.46 -10.93 -6.80
N SER A 36 6.33 -11.55 -7.14
CA SER A 36 5.07 -10.89 -7.46
C SER A 36 4.05 -11.06 -6.33
N TYR A 37 3.25 -10.03 -6.11
CA TYR A 37 2.22 -9.97 -5.08
C TYR A 37 0.91 -9.46 -5.67
N ASN A 38 -0.21 -10.03 -5.22
CA ASN A 38 -1.56 -9.55 -5.54
C ASN A 38 -2.34 -9.36 -4.23
N PHE A 39 -2.55 -8.11 -3.83
CA PHE A 39 -3.19 -7.76 -2.57
C PHE A 39 -4.69 -7.51 -2.69
N THR A 40 -5.30 -7.78 -3.85
CA THR A 40 -6.74 -7.52 -4.11
C THR A 40 -7.65 -8.17 -3.07
N SER A 41 -7.25 -9.33 -2.54
CA SER A 41 -8.02 -10.05 -1.53
C SER A 41 -8.16 -9.28 -0.21
N PHE A 42 -7.18 -8.44 0.16
CA PHE A 42 -7.25 -7.63 1.38
C PHE A 42 -8.40 -6.62 1.29
N GLY A 43 -8.54 -5.93 0.15
CA GLY A 43 -9.60 -4.94 -0.06
C GLY A 43 -10.98 -5.56 -0.22
N SER A 44 -11.07 -6.55 -1.11
CA SER A 44 -12.35 -7.16 -1.52
C SER A 44 -12.98 -8.06 -0.47
N TYR A 45 -12.19 -8.66 0.43
CA TYR A 45 -12.72 -9.50 1.51
C TYR A 45 -13.57 -8.70 2.50
N ASN A 46 -13.19 -7.45 2.78
CA ASN A 46 -13.94 -6.57 3.67
C ASN A 46 -14.05 -5.16 3.05
N PRO A 47 -15.02 -4.94 2.16
CA PRO A 47 -15.17 -3.66 1.45
C PRO A 47 -15.45 -2.49 2.40
N SER A 48 -16.14 -2.73 3.51
CA SER A 48 -16.35 -1.72 4.56
C SER A 48 -15.05 -1.30 5.26
N GLY A 49 -13.98 -2.07 5.12
CA GLY A 49 -12.70 -1.87 5.79
C GLY A 49 -12.62 -2.63 7.13
N TYR A 50 -11.38 -2.85 7.56
CA TYR A 50 -11.07 -3.49 8.83
C TYR A 50 -11.23 -2.48 9.96
N PHE A 51 -12.07 -2.80 10.93
CA PHE A 51 -12.20 -2.02 12.15
C PHE A 51 -10.90 -2.07 12.94
N TRP A 52 -10.48 -0.92 13.46
CA TRP A 52 -9.33 -0.80 14.34
C TRP A 52 -9.66 0.10 15.53
N SER A 53 -8.99 -0.16 16.65
CA SER A 53 -9.04 0.68 17.85
C SER A 53 -7.68 0.70 18.52
N PHE A 54 -7.21 1.87 18.92
CA PHE A 54 -5.96 2.05 19.67
C PHE A 54 -6.15 3.15 20.72
N GLY A 55 -6.13 2.79 22.00
CA GLY A 55 -6.47 3.71 23.08
C GLY A 55 -7.91 4.22 22.94
N TYR A 56 -8.06 5.55 22.83
CA TYR A 56 -9.34 6.22 22.59
C TYR A 56 -9.59 6.54 21.11
N GLU A 57 -8.77 6.01 20.19
CA GLU A 57 -8.95 6.21 18.75
C GLU A 57 -9.54 4.94 18.13
N GLN A 58 -10.48 5.11 17.19
CA GLN A 58 -11.04 4.00 16.42
C GLN A 58 -11.42 4.44 15.02
N GLY A 59 -11.52 3.48 14.10
CA GLY A 59 -11.94 3.76 12.73
C GLY A 59 -11.87 2.54 11.83
N MET A 60 -11.72 2.82 10.53
CA MET A 60 -11.62 1.79 9.49
C MET A 60 -10.33 2.00 8.68
N ILE A 61 -9.75 0.91 8.21
CA ILE A 61 -8.62 0.88 7.27
C ILE A 61 -8.94 -0.11 6.16
N ASN A 62 -8.60 0.22 4.92
CA ASN A 62 -8.66 -0.71 3.81
C ASN A 62 -7.42 -0.61 2.91
N VAL A 63 -7.21 -1.63 2.08
CA VAL A 63 -6.02 -1.79 1.24
C VAL A 63 -6.43 -1.77 -0.22
N CYS A 64 -5.81 -0.86 -0.99
CA CYS A 64 -6.06 -0.60 -2.41
C CYS A 64 -7.48 -0.20 -2.79
N GLN A 65 -8.38 -0.08 -1.83
CA GLN A 65 -9.77 0.27 -2.03
C GLN A 65 -10.20 1.29 -0.97
N THR A 66 -11.33 1.95 -1.24
CA THR A 66 -11.96 2.81 -0.23
C THR A 66 -12.40 1.94 0.95
N ALA A 67 -12.17 2.43 2.17
CA ALA A 67 -12.80 1.88 3.36
C ALA A 67 -14.23 2.41 3.43
N TYR A 68 -15.21 1.67 2.90
CA TYR A 68 -16.60 2.16 2.81
C TYR A 68 -17.28 2.39 4.17
N GLY A 69 -16.72 1.86 5.26
CA GLY A 69 -17.14 2.17 6.63
C GLY A 69 -16.66 3.53 7.12
N CYS A 70 -15.80 4.23 6.36
CA CYS A 70 -15.44 5.61 6.64
C CYS A 70 -16.54 6.56 6.17
N ALA A 71 -17.15 7.28 7.11
CA ALA A 71 -18.12 8.34 6.83
C ALA A 71 -17.46 9.70 7.12
N SER A 72 -17.09 10.45 6.07
CA SER A 72 -16.46 11.75 6.26
C SER A 72 -17.48 12.87 6.47
N TRP A 73 -17.21 13.78 7.41
CA TRP A 73 -18.02 15.00 7.60
C TRP A 73 -17.81 16.04 6.49
N ASP A 74 -16.62 16.08 5.90
CA ASP A 74 -16.26 17.04 4.85
C ASP A 74 -16.62 16.55 3.43
N GLY A 75 -17.27 15.39 3.31
CA GLY A 75 -17.62 14.78 2.03
C GLY A 75 -16.45 14.10 1.30
N SER A 76 -15.29 13.95 1.94
CA SER A 76 -14.16 13.19 1.38
C SER A 76 -14.60 11.79 0.96
N THR A 77 -14.22 11.42 -0.26
CA THR A 77 -14.40 10.09 -0.83
C THR A 77 -13.04 9.47 -1.08
N GLY A 78 -12.96 8.15 -1.30
CA GLY A 78 -11.68 7.51 -1.62
C GLY A 78 -10.75 7.31 -0.42
N MET A 79 -11.24 7.46 0.81
CA MET A 79 -10.44 7.28 2.02
C MET A 79 -9.91 5.84 2.11
N SER A 80 -8.60 5.67 2.20
CA SER A 80 -8.01 4.36 2.54
C SER A 80 -8.15 4.07 4.03
N ALA A 81 -8.14 5.11 4.87
CA ALA A 81 -8.37 4.99 6.30
C ALA A 81 -9.04 6.23 6.87
N CYS A 82 -9.77 6.04 7.96
CA CYS A 82 -10.34 7.11 8.76
C CYS A 82 -10.21 6.81 10.24
N LYS A 83 -10.27 7.86 11.04
CA LYS A 83 -10.49 7.83 12.49
C LYS A 83 -11.81 8.53 12.75
N TYR A 84 -12.80 7.84 13.31
CA TYR A 84 -14.17 8.34 13.39
C TYR A 84 -14.66 8.81 12.00
N SER A 85 -15.01 10.10 11.88
CA SER A 85 -15.42 10.75 10.63
C SER A 85 -14.32 11.59 9.97
N GLU A 86 -13.07 11.38 10.38
CA GLU A 86 -11.91 12.12 9.91
C GLU A 86 -11.07 11.26 8.97
N SER A 87 -10.81 11.77 7.76
CA SER A 87 -9.90 11.13 6.81
C SER A 87 -8.46 11.10 7.37
N LEU A 88 -7.83 9.92 7.31
CA LEU A 88 -6.41 9.76 7.64
C LEU A 88 -5.51 9.66 6.41
N ALA A 89 -6.02 9.13 5.30
CA ALA A 89 -5.30 9.06 4.03
C ALA A 89 -6.23 8.69 2.88
N GLN A 90 -5.76 8.92 1.65
CA GLN A 90 -6.50 8.64 0.41
C GLN A 90 -5.96 7.41 -0.28
N VAL A 91 -6.82 6.61 -0.90
CA VAL A 91 -6.42 5.39 -1.62
C VAL A 91 -5.55 5.71 -2.84
N SER A 92 -5.80 6.86 -3.49
CA SER A 92 -5.11 7.29 -4.71
C SER A 92 -3.63 7.66 -4.48
N SER A 93 -3.24 7.95 -3.24
CA SER A 93 -1.87 8.33 -2.90
C SER A 93 -0.98 7.15 -2.53
N GLY A 94 -1.52 5.92 -2.50
CA GLY A 94 -0.77 4.80 -1.94
C GLY A 94 0.41 4.34 -2.79
N GLN A 95 1.49 3.96 -2.09
CA GLN A 95 2.76 3.54 -2.66
C GLN A 95 3.23 2.25 -1.99
N PHE A 96 3.66 1.27 -2.79
CA PHE A 96 4.23 0.03 -2.28
C PHE A 96 5.74 0.15 -2.05
N SER A 97 6.23 -0.57 -1.04
CA SER A 97 7.66 -0.84 -0.85
C SER A 97 7.89 -2.25 -0.32
N SER A 98 9.08 -2.79 -0.54
CA SER A 98 9.39 -4.16 -0.16
C SER A 98 9.53 -4.35 1.36
N LEU A 99 9.20 -5.57 1.80
CA LEU A 99 9.44 -6.04 3.16
C LEU A 99 10.56 -7.08 3.12
N SER A 100 11.52 -6.97 4.03
CA SER A 100 12.55 -8.00 4.23
C SER A 100 12.07 -9.04 5.27
N PRO A 101 12.29 -10.35 5.02
CA PRO A 101 12.89 -10.93 3.82
C PRO A 101 11.94 -10.92 2.60
N ALA A 102 12.50 -10.94 1.39
CA ALA A 102 11.70 -11.00 0.17
C ALA A 102 10.72 -12.20 0.18
N GLY A 103 9.53 -12.03 -0.39
CA GLY A 103 8.45 -13.02 -0.37
C GLY A 103 7.61 -13.00 0.92
N SER A 104 8.06 -12.32 1.99
CA SER A 104 7.31 -12.24 3.25
C SER A 104 6.18 -11.21 3.26
N GLY A 105 6.12 -10.35 2.24
CA GLY A 105 5.09 -9.32 2.14
C GLY A 105 5.60 -8.01 1.55
N ALA A 106 4.85 -6.94 1.83
CA ALA A 106 5.17 -5.57 1.41
C ALA A 106 4.62 -4.55 2.40
N TYR A 107 5.06 -3.31 2.30
CA TYR A 107 4.35 -2.17 2.86
C TYR A 107 3.52 -1.50 1.78
N VAL A 108 2.36 -0.98 2.16
CA VAL A 108 1.65 0.04 1.39
C VAL A 108 1.50 1.28 2.27
N THR A 109 1.93 2.43 1.77
CA THR A 109 1.88 3.71 2.48
C THR A 109 0.94 4.64 1.75
N TYR A 110 -0.09 5.13 2.42
CA TYR A 110 -1.02 6.14 1.94
C TYR A 110 -0.75 7.47 2.62
N PHE A 111 -1.03 8.54 1.89
CA PHE A 111 -0.84 9.91 2.34
C PHE A 111 -2.17 10.65 2.36
N ASP A 112 -2.34 11.49 3.37
CA ASP A 112 -3.36 12.52 3.38
C ASP A 112 -2.94 13.70 2.51
N ASN A 113 -3.88 14.23 1.73
CA ASN A 113 -3.66 15.40 0.88
C ASN A 113 -4.06 16.71 1.58
N SER A 114 -4.53 16.65 2.84
CA SER A 114 -4.86 17.81 3.64
C SER A 114 -3.62 18.47 4.28
N TYR A 115 -3.82 19.62 4.92
CA TYR A 115 -2.78 20.32 5.70
C TYR A 115 -2.29 19.52 6.92
N LEU A 116 -3.01 18.47 7.33
CA LEU A 116 -2.65 17.62 8.47
C LEU A 116 -1.52 16.63 8.13
N GLN A 117 -1.25 16.40 6.83
CA GLN A 117 -0.13 15.60 6.32
C GLN A 117 0.04 14.24 7.02
N ARG A 118 -1.08 13.55 7.26
CA ARG A 118 -1.08 12.23 7.89
C ARG A 118 -0.55 11.16 6.95
N VAL A 119 0.02 10.13 7.55
CA VAL A 119 0.57 8.98 6.85
C VAL A 119 -0.06 7.72 7.41
N VAL A 120 -0.51 6.83 6.54
CA VAL A 120 -1.04 5.52 6.90
C VAL A 120 -0.13 4.48 6.31
N LYS A 121 0.61 3.77 7.15
CA LYS A 121 1.54 2.71 6.75
C LYS A 121 0.95 1.36 7.13
N VAL A 122 0.67 0.54 6.13
CA VAL A 122 0.14 -0.82 6.32
C VAL A 122 1.21 -1.83 5.96
N LYS A 123 1.61 -2.67 6.91
CA LYS A 123 2.40 -3.88 6.68
C LYS A 123 1.47 -5.00 6.22
N LEU A 124 1.66 -5.46 4.99
CA LEU A 124 1.01 -6.65 4.44
C LEU A 124 1.92 -7.84 4.70
N SER A 125 1.54 -8.70 5.64
CA SER A 125 2.39 -9.82 6.10
C SER A 125 1.86 -11.15 5.57
N CYS A 126 2.74 -11.93 4.94
CA CYS A 126 2.45 -13.30 4.54
C CYS A 126 2.02 -14.15 5.74
N ALA A 127 0.86 -14.77 5.62
CA ALA A 127 0.34 -15.72 6.59
C ALA A 127 -0.34 -16.88 5.82
N PRO A 128 0.44 -17.88 5.37
CA PRO A 128 -0.05 -18.92 4.46
C PRO A 128 -1.09 -19.82 5.11
N ASN A 129 -1.04 -19.95 6.45
CA ASN A 129 -1.96 -20.79 7.21
C ASN A 129 -3.30 -20.11 7.52
N ARG A 130 -3.50 -18.86 7.10
CA ARG A 130 -4.78 -18.16 7.26
C ARG A 130 -5.67 -18.39 6.06
N SER A 131 -6.95 -18.64 6.32
CA SER A 131 -7.98 -18.73 5.29
C SER A 131 -8.38 -17.35 4.74
N VAL A 132 -8.29 -16.31 5.57
CA VAL A 132 -8.75 -14.96 5.22
C VAL A 132 -7.78 -13.89 5.75
N PRO A 133 -7.70 -12.72 5.10
CA PRO A 133 -6.94 -11.60 5.63
C PRO A 133 -7.54 -11.08 6.93
N ALA A 134 -6.68 -10.63 7.85
CA ALA A 134 -7.16 -9.95 9.05
C ALA A 134 -6.16 -8.91 9.55
N LEU A 135 -6.68 -7.84 10.14
CA LEU A 135 -5.91 -6.88 10.90
C LEU A 135 -5.39 -7.54 12.18
N THR A 136 -4.08 -7.49 12.39
CA THR A 136 -3.38 -8.11 13.53
C THR A 136 -2.72 -7.10 14.44
N SER A 137 -2.51 -5.87 13.97
CA SER A 137 -2.00 -4.76 14.77
C SER A 137 -2.49 -3.43 14.20
N ALA A 138 -2.72 -2.47 15.09
CA ALA A 138 -3.05 -1.09 14.78
C ALA A 138 -2.46 -0.18 15.85
N GLY A 139 -1.93 0.96 15.46
CA GLY A 139 -1.43 1.96 16.39
C GLY A 139 -0.97 3.24 15.72
N VAL A 140 -0.49 4.16 16.55
CA VAL A 140 0.20 5.38 16.10
C VAL A 140 1.70 5.15 16.23
N SER A 141 2.47 5.64 15.27
CA SER A 141 3.92 5.48 15.24
C SER A 141 4.55 6.12 16.49
N PRO A 142 5.48 5.42 17.18
CA PRO A 142 6.11 5.95 18.39
C PRO A 142 7.01 7.16 18.13
N THR A 143 7.42 7.37 16.87
CA THR A 143 8.33 8.45 16.46
C THR A 143 7.66 9.51 15.60
N ASN A 144 6.41 9.30 15.20
CA ASN A 144 5.64 10.25 14.38
C ASN A 144 4.15 10.17 14.71
N SER A 145 3.64 11.14 15.46
CA SER A 145 2.23 11.19 15.87
C SER A 145 1.24 11.33 14.71
N ASN A 146 1.70 11.72 13.52
CA ASN A 146 0.87 11.83 12.31
C ASN A 146 0.90 10.55 11.47
N GLN A 147 1.67 9.54 11.89
CA GLN A 147 1.76 8.26 11.19
C GLN A 147 0.97 7.19 11.94
N TYR A 148 0.01 6.59 11.24
CA TYR A 148 -0.76 5.45 11.68
C TYR A 148 -0.16 4.18 11.09
N GLU A 149 0.06 3.17 11.92
CA GLU A 149 0.69 1.91 11.53
C GLU A 149 -0.27 0.75 11.74
N PHE A 150 -0.43 -0.05 10.69
CA PHE A 150 -1.31 -1.21 10.69
C PHE A 150 -0.56 -2.44 10.21
N THR A 151 -0.91 -3.62 10.72
CA THR A 151 -0.49 -4.89 10.15
C THR A 151 -1.70 -5.69 9.74
N LEU A 152 -1.75 -6.06 8.46
CA LEU A 152 -2.76 -6.90 7.86
C LEU A 152 -2.06 -8.18 7.40
N SER A 153 -2.54 -9.34 7.85
CA SER A 153 -1.90 -10.63 7.57
C SER A 153 -2.85 -11.57 6.86
N GLY A 154 -2.39 -12.20 5.78
CA GLY A 154 -3.18 -13.11 4.97
C GLY A 154 -2.35 -13.86 3.92
N PRO A 155 -2.93 -14.86 3.25
CA PRO A 155 -2.21 -15.68 2.28
C PRO A 155 -1.80 -14.89 1.03
N SER A 156 -2.59 -13.89 0.60
CA SER A 156 -2.27 -13.10 -0.59
C SER A 156 -1.11 -12.11 -0.40
N ALA A 157 -0.57 -11.99 0.82
CA ALA A 157 0.67 -11.27 1.07
C ALA A 157 1.92 -12.14 0.88
N CYS A 158 1.77 -13.45 0.67
CA CYS A 158 2.87 -14.33 0.35
C CYS A 158 3.27 -14.14 -1.12
N GLY A 159 4.52 -13.71 -1.34
CA GLY A 159 5.01 -13.47 -2.69
C GLY A 159 5.14 -14.76 -3.50
N THR A 160 4.83 -14.69 -4.78
CA THR A 160 5.11 -15.76 -5.75
C THR A 160 6.42 -15.45 -6.46
N ALA A 161 7.39 -16.36 -6.38
CA ALA A 161 8.69 -16.20 -7.05
C ALA A 161 8.52 -16.08 -8.58
N LEU A 162 9.30 -15.20 -9.20
CA LEU A 162 9.35 -14.95 -10.64
C LEU A 162 10.48 -15.71 -11.35
#